data_AF-A0A9P5VIA2-F1
#
_entry.id   AF-A0A9P5VIA2-F1
#
_cell.length_a   1.000
_cell.length_b   1.000
_cell.length_c   1.000
_cell.angle_alpha   90.00
_cell.angle_beta   90.00
_cell.angle_gamma   90.00
#
_symmetry.space_group_name_H-M   'P 1'
#
loop_
_entity.id
_entity.type
_entity.pdbx_description
1 polymer ?
#
loop_
_entity_poly.entity_id
_entity_poly.type
_entity_poly.pdbx_seq_one_letter_code
_entity_poly.pdbx_strand_id
1 'polypeptide(L)'
;MSVYSFYLTGHTVTINPGEKPAGDVFSQGNFLKRILEVPTTFGNENDGTWLMTNWDNDPKPDLVFIKTSNTPNGHVETRILEVPTTFANENDGTWLMTDWDGDGKPDLVFIKTSNTPNGHVEVHIASAKSNFQTRILEVPTTFANENDGTWLMTKWDGDGQPDLVYIKTSKTPNGHVEVHIAAGADSA
;
A
#
# COMPACT_ATOMS: atom_id res chain seq x y z
N MET A 1 12.78 -28.62 20.66
CA MET A 1 11.94 -27.51 20.14
C MET A 1 10.65 -27.54 20.93
N SER A 2 10.27 -26.44 21.56
CA SER A 2 9.07 -26.39 22.40
C SER A 2 7.85 -26.14 21.52
N VAL A 3 6.83 -26.98 21.66
CA VAL A 3 5.49 -26.77 21.08
C VAL A 3 4.76 -25.80 21.98
N TYR A 4 4.12 -24.77 21.39
CA TYR A 4 3.28 -23.85 22.14
C TYR A 4 1.81 -24.20 21.88
N SER A 5 1.09 -24.49 22.96
CA SER A 5 -0.35 -24.70 22.94
C SER A 5 -1.02 -23.58 23.71
N PHE A 6 -1.94 -22.88 23.05
CA PHE A 6 -2.74 -21.84 23.68
C PHE A 6 -4.18 -22.33 23.81
N TYR A 7 -4.74 -22.13 25.00
CA TYR A 7 -6.13 -22.43 25.30
C TYR A 7 -6.93 -21.13 25.19
N LEU A 8 -7.73 -21.02 24.14
CA LEU A 8 -8.79 -20.02 24.05
C LEU A 8 -10.11 -20.74 24.26
N THR A 9 -11.13 -20.02 24.72
CA THR A 9 -12.42 -20.60 25.11
C THR A 9 -12.97 -21.51 24.00
N GLY A 10 -12.88 -22.83 24.21
CA GLY A 10 -13.34 -23.87 23.28
C GLY A 10 -12.41 -24.25 22.12
N HIS A 11 -11.23 -23.65 21.96
CA HIS A 11 -10.33 -23.91 20.82
C HIS A 11 -8.86 -24.02 21.24
N THR A 12 -8.19 -25.09 20.80
CA THR A 12 -6.75 -25.28 20.97
C THR A 12 -6.04 -24.90 19.68
N VAL A 13 -5.13 -23.93 19.75
CA VAL A 13 -4.21 -23.64 18.65
C VAL A 13 -2.85 -24.21 18.99
N THR A 14 -2.37 -25.13 18.16
CA THR A 14 -1.03 -25.70 18.26
C THR A 14 -0.13 -25.02 17.25
N ILE A 15 0.92 -24.38 17.74
CA ILE A 15 1.96 -23.78 16.89
C ILE A 15 3.18 -24.69 16.94
N ASN A 16 3.41 -25.38 15.83
CA ASN A 16 4.63 -26.17 15.62
C ASN A 16 5.65 -25.30 14.87
N PRO A 17 6.92 -25.26 15.31
CA PRO A 17 7.97 -24.57 14.58
C PRO A 17 8.11 -25.14 13.16
N GLY A 18 8.08 -24.27 12.15
CA GLY A 18 8.20 -24.66 10.73
C GLY A 18 6.93 -25.27 10.11
N GLU A 19 5.80 -25.25 10.82
CA GLU A 19 4.51 -25.69 10.28
C GLU A 19 3.47 -24.58 10.46
N LYS A 20 2.54 -24.52 9.51
CA LYS A 20 1.31 -23.74 9.68
C LYS A 20 0.60 -24.20 10.97
N PRO A 21 0.10 -23.29 11.81
CA PRO A 21 -0.69 -23.68 12.97
C PRO A 21 -1.85 -24.60 12.55
N ALA A 22 -1.86 -25.82 13.08
CA ALA A 22 -2.89 -26.80 12.83
C ALA A 22 -3.96 -26.68 13.92
N GLY A 23 -5.13 -26.19 13.52
CA GLY A 23 -6.36 -26.06 14.28
C GLY A 23 -7.50 -25.81 13.31
N ASP A 24 -8.72 -26.19 13.67
CA ASP A 24 -9.90 -26.15 12.81
C ASP A 24 -9.98 -24.88 11.97
N VAL A 25 -10.44 -25.03 10.73
CA VAL A 25 -10.86 -23.90 9.90
C VAL A 25 -11.82 -23.06 10.74
N PHE A 26 -11.38 -21.89 11.20
CA PHE A 26 -12.21 -20.96 11.94
C PHE A 26 -13.29 -20.44 10.98
N SER A 27 -14.39 -21.18 10.88
CA SER A 27 -15.59 -20.76 10.16
C SER A 27 -16.17 -19.57 10.91
N GLN A 28 -15.81 -18.37 10.45
CA GLN A 28 -16.41 -17.09 10.85
C GLN A 28 -16.56 -16.91 12.38
N GLY A 29 -15.49 -16.49 13.05
CA GLY A 29 -15.48 -16.14 14.48
C GLY A 29 -14.80 -14.80 14.77
N ASN A 30 -15.12 -14.22 15.95
CA ASN A 30 -14.96 -12.84 16.48
C ASN A 30 -13.62 -12.07 16.34
N PHE A 31 -12.68 -12.53 15.52
CA PHE A 31 -11.48 -11.77 15.15
C PHE A 31 -11.89 -10.68 14.16
N LEU A 32 -11.86 -9.39 14.57
CA LEU A 32 -12.23 -8.28 13.67
C LEU A 32 -11.06 -7.75 12.82
N LYS A 33 -9.92 -8.44 12.80
CA LYS A 33 -8.92 -8.22 11.75
C LYS A 33 -8.15 -9.50 11.47
N ARG A 34 -8.75 -10.30 10.61
CA ARG A 34 -8.05 -11.31 9.81
C ARG A 34 -7.08 -10.52 8.92
N ILE A 35 -5.78 -10.83 8.93
CA ILE A 35 -4.98 -10.65 7.73
C ILE A 35 -5.66 -11.54 6.69
N LEU A 36 -6.55 -10.93 5.90
CA LEU A 36 -7.37 -11.58 4.91
C LEU A 36 -6.51 -11.82 3.69
N GLU A 37 -5.76 -12.91 3.70
CA GLU A 37 -5.20 -13.45 2.48
C GLU A 37 -6.21 -14.40 1.85
N VAL A 38 -6.91 -13.89 0.84
CA VAL A 38 -7.28 -14.73 -0.31
C VAL A 38 -6.71 -14.01 -1.54
N PRO A 39 -5.85 -14.68 -2.33
CA PRO A 39 -5.58 -16.11 -2.31
C PRO A 39 -4.55 -16.52 -1.25
N THR A 40 -4.94 -17.52 -0.46
CA THR A 40 -4.12 -18.21 0.54
C THR A 40 -2.97 -18.97 -0.10
N THR A 41 -1.76 -18.44 -0.08
CA THR A 41 -0.53 -19.25 -0.11
C THR A 41 0.62 -18.51 0.56
N PHE A 42 0.65 -18.46 1.89
CA PHE A 42 1.96 -18.47 2.56
C PHE A 42 2.60 -19.83 2.26
N GLY A 43 3.83 -19.82 1.77
CA GLY A 43 4.66 -21.02 1.77
C GLY A 43 4.91 -21.50 3.20
N ASN A 44 5.43 -22.70 3.38
CA ASN A 44 5.98 -23.07 4.69
C ASN A 44 7.19 -22.15 4.97
N GLU A 45 7.03 -21.20 5.89
CA GLU A 45 8.09 -20.29 6.30
C GLU A 45 8.82 -20.88 7.51
N ASN A 46 10.03 -21.40 7.28
CA ASN A 46 10.89 -22.00 8.30
C ASN A 46 11.89 -21.01 8.90
N ASP A 47 11.79 -19.74 8.53
CA ASP A 47 12.74 -18.69 8.86
C ASP A 47 12.19 -17.66 9.86
N GLY A 48 11.09 -17.99 10.54
CA GLY A 48 10.47 -17.14 11.55
C GLY A 48 9.70 -17.89 12.64
N THR A 49 9.09 -17.12 13.53
CA THR A 49 8.29 -17.58 14.66
C THR A 49 6.94 -16.89 14.64
N TRP A 50 5.86 -17.64 14.87
CA TRP A 50 4.53 -17.10 15.08
C TRP A 50 4.34 -16.69 16.54
N LEU A 51 3.85 -15.47 16.78
CA LEU A 51 3.46 -14.96 18.10
C LEU A 51 1.98 -14.60 18.12
N MET A 52 1.37 -14.77 19.28
CA MET A 52 0.06 -14.18 19.60
C MET A 52 0.33 -12.96 20.48
N THR A 53 0.02 -11.77 19.98
CA THR A 53 0.25 -10.50 20.71
C THR A 53 -0.84 -9.51 20.37
N ASN A 54 -1.04 -8.49 21.21
CA ASN A 54 -1.84 -7.33 20.83
C ASN A 54 -0.92 -6.33 20.12
N TRP A 55 -0.83 -6.42 18.79
CA TRP A 55 0.13 -5.65 18.00
C TRP A 55 -0.37 -4.23 17.71
N ASP A 56 -1.66 -4.07 17.42
CA ASP A 56 -2.24 -2.77 17.07
C ASP A 56 -2.99 -2.08 18.23
N ASN A 57 -2.82 -2.60 19.45
CA ASN A 57 -3.37 -2.08 20.69
C ASN A 57 -4.91 -2.05 20.70
N ASP A 58 -5.55 -2.96 19.97
CA ASP A 58 -6.97 -3.25 20.07
C ASP A 58 -7.24 -4.27 21.21
N PRO A 59 -8.49 -4.49 21.66
CA PRO A 59 -8.77 -5.45 22.74
C PRO A 59 -8.69 -6.93 22.29
N LYS A 60 -8.19 -7.22 21.10
CA LYS A 60 -8.17 -8.56 20.49
C LYS A 60 -6.72 -9.04 20.31
N PRO A 61 -6.51 -10.37 20.35
CA PRO A 61 -5.19 -10.92 20.08
C PRO A 61 -4.94 -11.01 18.56
N ASP A 62 -3.76 -10.57 18.13
CA ASP A 62 -3.24 -10.68 16.76
C ASP A 62 -2.28 -11.85 16.62
N LEU A 63 -2.37 -12.53 15.47
CA LEU A 63 -1.38 -13.51 15.05
C LEU A 63 -0.32 -12.80 14.21
N VAL A 64 0.91 -12.74 14.72
CA VAL A 64 2.04 -12.04 14.09
C VAL A 64 3.10 -13.07 13.70
N PHE A 65 3.52 -13.08 12.44
CA PHE A 65 4.74 -13.78 12.04
C PHE A 65 5.95 -12.86 12.19
N ILE A 66 6.96 -13.33 12.90
CA ILE A 66 8.23 -12.64 13.08
C ILE A 66 9.30 -13.43 12.34
N LYS A 67 9.81 -12.87 11.24
CA LYS A 67 10.94 -13.44 10.53
C LYS A 67 12.22 -13.30 11.36
N THR A 68 12.84 -14.41 11.74
CA THR A 68 14.00 -14.48 12.65
C THR A 68 15.31 -14.89 11.99
N SER A 69 15.26 -15.39 10.75
CA SER A 69 16.43 -15.78 9.96
C SER A 69 16.18 -15.54 8.47
N ASN A 70 17.21 -15.70 7.63
CA ASN A 70 17.16 -15.40 6.19
C ASN A 70 16.59 -14.00 5.87
N THR A 71 16.82 -13.05 6.78
CA THR A 71 16.50 -11.64 6.55
C THR A 71 17.69 -11.06 5.77
N PRO A 72 17.50 -10.55 4.54
CA PRO A 72 18.60 -10.06 3.71
C PRO A 72 19.47 -9.00 4.42
N ASN A 73 18.88 -8.29 5.38
CA ASN A 73 19.51 -7.22 6.15
C ASN A 73 19.83 -7.60 7.62
N GLY A 74 19.60 -8.85 8.05
CA GLY A 74 19.85 -9.27 9.43
C GLY A 74 18.86 -8.71 10.48
N HIS A 75 17.75 -8.10 10.05
CA HIS A 75 16.73 -7.50 10.90
C HIS A 75 15.40 -8.25 10.84
N VAL A 76 14.61 -8.19 11.92
CA VAL A 76 13.22 -8.66 11.93
C VAL A 76 12.35 -7.71 11.10
N GLU A 77 11.55 -8.25 10.18
CA GLU A 77 10.63 -7.50 9.34
C GLU A 77 9.20 -8.05 9.49
N THR A 78 8.21 -7.16 9.58
CA THR A 78 6.77 -7.50 9.61
C THR A 78 6.06 -6.75 8.49
N ARG A 79 5.26 -7.45 7.66
CA ARG A 79 4.35 -6.79 6.72
C ARG A 79 3.14 -6.26 7.49
N ILE A 80 2.92 -4.95 7.42
CA ILE A 80 1.85 -4.28 8.19
C ILE A 80 0.56 -4.04 7.39
N LEU A 81 0.61 -4.13 6.06
CA LEU A 81 -0.55 -3.97 5.17
C LEU A 81 -0.31 -4.73 3.85
N GLU A 82 -1.27 -5.58 3.47
CA GLU A 82 -1.31 -6.27 2.17
C GLU A 82 -2.78 -6.38 1.75
N VAL A 83 -3.16 -5.64 0.71
CA VAL A 83 -4.53 -5.60 0.19
C VAL A 83 -4.50 -5.43 -1.33
N PRO A 84 -5.40 -6.07 -2.09
CA PRO A 84 -5.65 -5.65 -3.46
C PRO A 84 -6.22 -4.23 -3.46
N THR A 85 -6.04 -3.47 -4.54
CA THR A 85 -6.60 -2.13 -4.69
C THR A 85 -7.66 -2.12 -5.79
N THR A 86 -8.37 -1.00 -5.95
CA THR A 86 -9.32 -0.79 -7.05
C THR A 86 -8.67 -0.69 -8.44
N PHE A 87 -7.34 -0.65 -8.53
CA PHE A 87 -6.63 -0.51 -9.79
C PHE A 87 -6.38 -1.86 -10.47
N ALA A 88 -6.33 -1.85 -11.79
CA ALA A 88 -5.77 -2.95 -12.56
C ALA A 88 -4.23 -2.91 -12.54
N ASN A 89 -3.59 -3.96 -13.05
CA ASN A 89 -2.15 -3.94 -13.30
C ASN A 89 -1.84 -3.02 -14.48
N GLU A 90 -1.43 -1.78 -14.18
CA GLU A 90 -1.09 -0.76 -15.17
C GLU A 90 0.42 -0.43 -15.14
N ASN A 91 1.01 -0.25 -16.31
CA ASN A 91 2.46 -0.01 -16.50
C ASN A 91 2.78 1.19 -17.40
N ASP A 92 1.77 2.01 -17.70
CA ASP A 92 1.82 3.19 -18.57
C ASP A 92 1.87 4.51 -17.77
N GLY A 93 2.24 4.43 -16.49
CA GLY A 93 2.30 5.55 -15.56
C GLY A 93 3.27 5.35 -14.40
N THR A 94 3.23 6.27 -13.46
CA THR A 94 4.03 6.28 -12.23
C THR A 94 3.14 6.11 -11.01
N TRP A 95 3.56 5.26 -10.08
CA TRP A 95 2.88 5.02 -8.81
C TRP A 95 3.54 5.82 -7.69
N LEU A 96 2.74 6.53 -6.89
CA LEU A 96 3.18 7.37 -5.79
C LEU A 96 2.19 7.26 -4.60
N MET A 97 2.55 7.87 -3.49
CA MET A 97 1.69 8.01 -2.32
C MET A 97 1.68 9.47 -1.87
N THR A 98 0.50 10.01 -1.55
CA THR A 98 0.36 11.34 -0.91
C THR A 98 -0.93 11.41 -0.10
N ASP A 99 -0.94 12.17 0.99
CA ASP A 99 -2.16 12.47 1.75
C ASP A 99 -3.01 13.46 0.94
N TRP A 100 -3.93 12.94 0.12
CA TRP A 100 -4.73 13.73 -0.82
C TRP A 100 -5.97 14.31 -0.14
N ASP A 101 -6.63 13.54 0.73
CA ASP A 101 -7.85 13.97 1.42
C ASP A 101 -7.61 14.61 2.81
N GLY A 102 -6.35 14.69 3.25
CA GLY A 102 -5.95 15.38 4.48
C GLY A 102 -6.28 14.59 5.74
N ASP A 103 -6.55 13.28 5.64
CA ASP A 103 -6.87 12.43 6.80
C ASP A 103 -5.63 11.93 7.56
N GLY A 104 -4.43 12.28 7.08
CA GLY A 104 -3.14 11.92 7.67
C GLY A 104 -2.64 10.53 7.25
N LYS A 105 -3.33 9.82 6.34
CA LYS A 105 -2.86 8.59 5.71
C LYS A 105 -2.56 8.85 4.24
N PRO A 106 -1.36 8.46 3.74
CA PRO A 106 -1.06 8.61 2.32
C PRO A 106 -1.98 7.74 1.47
N ASP A 107 -2.68 8.35 0.52
CA ASP A 107 -3.49 7.72 -0.52
C ASP A 107 -2.62 7.20 -1.67
N LEU A 108 -3.11 6.18 -2.38
CA LEU A 108 -2.41 5.62 -3.55
C LEU A 108 -2.70 6.45 -4.78
N VAL A 109 -1.65 6.99 -5.40
CA VAL A 109 -1.72 7.82 -6.60
C VAL A 109 -1.13 7.05 -7.79
N PHE A 110 -1.85 7.07 -8.90
CA PHE A 110 -1.36 6.67 -10.21
C PHE A 110 -1.40 7.86 -11.15
N ILE A 111 -0.23 8.25 -11.65
CA ILE A 111 -0.08 9.28 -12.67
C ILE A 111 0.09 8.56 -14.00
N LYS A 112 -0.96 8.49 -14.79
CA LYS A 112 -0.97 7.81 -16.09
C LYS A 112 -0.35 8.72 -17.14
N THR A 113 0.76 8.31 -17.72
CA THR A 113 1.63 9.18 -18.56
C THR A 113 1.60 8.84 -20.04
N SER A 114 0.98 7.73 -20.39
CA SER A 114 0.85 7.26 -21.78
C SER A 114 -0.42 6.43 -21.93
N ASN A 115 -0.83 6.17 -23.17
CA ASN A 115 -2.07 5.44 -23.50
C ASN A 115 -3.37 6.02 -22.88
N THR A 116 -3.35 7.31 -22.53
CA THR A 116 -4.54 8.03 -22.04
C THR A 116 -5.47 8.33 -23.22
N PRO A 117 -6.81 8.22 -23.06
CA PRO A 117 -7.78 8.46 -24.13
C PRO A 117 -7.61 9.79 -24.87
N ASN A 118 -7.21 10.85 -24.16
CA ASN A 118 -7.14 12.21 -24.70
C ASN A 118 -5.71 12.70 -24.99
N GLY A 119 -4.70 11.84 -24.85
CA GLY A 119 -3.28 12.22 -25.01
C GLY A 119 -2.74 13.14 -23.92
N HIS A 120 -3.45 13.27 -22.81
CA HIS A 120 -3.09 14.09 -21.66
C HIS A 120 -2.92 13.22 -20.42
N VAL A 121 -1.94 13.55 -19.59
CA VAL A 121 -1.64 12.85 -18.34
C VAL A 121 -2.89 12.85 -17.45
N GLU A 122 -3.21 11.71 -16.86
CA GLU A 122 -4.35 11.54 -15.95
C GLU A 122 -3.84 11.24 -14.54
N VAL A 123 -4.47 11.82 -13.52
CA VAL A 123 -4.20 11.51 -12.11
C VAL A 123 -5.38 10.73 -11.56
N HIS A 124 -5.08 9.57 -10.99
CA HIS A 124 -6.08 8.74 -10.33
C HIS A 124 -5.65 8.42 -8.90
N ILE A 125 -6.56 8.55 -7.95
CA ILE A 125 -6.26 8.42 -6.52
C ILE A 125 -7.25 7.46 -5.86
N ALA A 126 -6.72 6.53 -5.06
CA ALA A 126 -7.51 5.61 -4.24
C ALA A 126 -7.26 5.85 -2.75
N SER A 127 -8.33 6.01 -1.97
CA SER A 127 -8.25 6.42 -0.57
C SER A 127 -7.67 5.34 0.33
N ALA A 128 -6.66 5.68 1.14
CA ALA A 128 -6.08 4.79 2.14
C ALA A 128 -7.07 4.43 3.26
N LYS A 129 -7.97 5.35 3.62
CA LYS A 129 -9.07 5.12 4.57
C LYS A 129 -9.97 3.96 4.17
N SER A 130 -10.12 3.74 2.86
CA SER A 130 -10.90 2.65 2.28
C SER A 130 -10.11 1.34 2.07
N ASN A 131 -8.85 1.27 2.52
CA ASN A 131 -7.88 0.25 2.08
C ASN A 131 -7.78 0.21 0.55
N PHE A 132 -7.70 1.39 -0.08
CA PHE A 132 -7.56 1.59 -1.53
C PHE A 132 -8.68 0.98 -2.39
N GLN A 133 -9.88 0.78 -1.82
CA GLN A 133 -11.06 0.26 -2.55
C GLN A 133 -11.92 1.37 -3.18
N THR A 134 -11.72 2.63 -2.79
CA THR A 134 -12.50 3.76 -3.27
C THR A 134 -11.63 4.73 -4.04
N ARG A 135 -11.99 4.96 -5.30
CA ARG A 135 -11.48 6.06 -6.13
C ARG A 135 -12.01 7.40 -5.62
N ILE A 136 -11.12 8.32 -5.27
CA ILE A 136 -11.49 9.66 -4.77
C ILE A 136 -11.14 10.79 -5.76
N LEU A 137 -10.31 10.50 -6.77
CA LEU A 137 -10.03 11.41 -7.88
C LEU A 137 -9.71 10.59 -9.13
N GLU A 138 -10.25 10.98 -10.28
CA GLU A 138 -9.89 10.47 -11.61
C GLU A 138 -10.08 11.59 -12.62
N VAL A 139 -9.00 12.31 -12.96
CA VAL A 139 -9.08 13.51 -13.81
C VAL A 139 -7.93 13.59 -14.81
N PRO A 140 -8.16 14.08 -16.04
CA PRO A 140 -7.09 14.51 -16.92
C PRO A 140 -6.47 15.81 -16.40
N THR A 141 -5.22 16.04 -16.78
CA THR A 141 -4.45 17.24 -16.44
C THR A 141 -4.20 18.09 -17.68
N THR A 142 -3.59 19.26 -17.49
CA THR A 142 -3.16 20.12 -18.60
C THR A 142 -1.91 19.61 -19.31
N PHE A 143 -1.20 18.62 -18.74
CA PHE A 143 0.01 18.07 -19.33
C PHE A 143 -0.31 17.13 -20.48
N ALA A 144 0.39 17.28 -21.61
CA ALA A 144 0.42 16.24 -22.62
C ALA A 144 1.15 15.00 -22.07
N ASN A 145 0.87 13.83 -22.63
CA ASN A 145 1.59 12.61 -22.27
C ASN A 145 3.10 12.79 -22.48
N GLU A 146 3.85 12.59 -21.39
CA GLU A 146 5.27 12.93 -21.34
C GLU A 146 6.04 12.00 -20.39
N ASN A 147 7.20 11.51 -20.84
CA ASN A 147 7.97 10.45 -20.19
C ASN A 147 9.49 10.72 -20.13
N ASP A 148 9.92 11.95 -20.39
CA ASP A 148 11.32 12.39 -20.43
C ASP A 148 11.76 13.10 -19.12
N GLY A 149 11.13 12.71 -18.00
CA GLY A 149 11.30 13.31 -16.68
C GLY A 149 10.71 12.46 -15.55
N THR A 150 10.44 13.07 -14.41
CA THR A 150 9.92 12.41 -13.21
C THR A 150 8.67 13.11 -12.68
N TRP A 151 7.66 12.31 -12.37
CA TRP A 151 6.39 12.77 -11.81
C TRP A 151 6.38 12.62 -10.29
N LEU A 152 5.84 13.63 -9.60
CA LEU A 152 5.81 13.73 -8.14
C LEU A 152 4.51 14.43 -7.69
N MET A 153 4.22 14.35 -6.39
CA MET A 153 3.18 15.14 -5.73
C MET A 153 3.80 15.94 -4.58
N THR A 154 3.44 17.20 -4.40
CA THR A 154 3.92 18.02 -3.27
C THR A 154 2.94 19.15 -2.95
N LYS A 155 2.98 19.68 -1.73
CA LYS A 155 2.18 20.87 -1.37
C LYS A 155 2.97 22.12 -1.74
N TRP A 156 2.77 22.65 -2.94
CA TRP A 156 3.56 23.73 -3.49
C TRP A 156 3.01 25.10 -3.12
N ASP A 157 1.70 25.32 -3.28
CA ASP A 157 1.08 26.64 -3.05
C ASP A 157 0.58 26.85 -1.60
N GLY A 158 0.54 25.77 -0.81
CA GLY A 158 0.21 25.81 0.62
C GLY A 158 -1.29 25.84 0.91
N ASP A 159 -2.14 25.52 -0.07
CA ASP A 159 -3.59 25.44 0.08
C ASP A 159 -4.06 24.23 0.92
N GLY A 160 -3.17 23.27 1.15
CA GLY A 160 -3.40 22.03 1.92
C GLY A 160 -3.56 20.79 1.04
N GLN A 161 -3.85 20.96 -0.24
CA GLN A 161 -3.97 19.94 -1.28
C GLN A 161 -2.59 19.65 -1.90
N PRO A 162 -2.25 18.39 -2.22
CA PRO A 162 -1.06 18.11 -3.01
C PRO A 162 -1.22 18.52 -4.48
N ASP A 163 -0.21 19.18 -5.01
CA ASP A 163 -0.04 19.60 -6.40
C ASP A 163 0.73 18.55 -7.22
N LEU A 164 0.42 18.49 -8.51
CA LEU A 164 1.13 17.64 -9.45
C LEU A 164 2.41 18.33 -9.91
N VAL A 165 3.55 17.65 -9.76
CA VAL A 165 4.85 18.17 -10.16
C VAL A 165 5.48 17.27 -11.22
N TYR A 166 6.02 17.90 -12.26
CA TYR A 166 6.81 17.26 -13.29
C TYR A 166 8.20 17.89 -13.37
N ILE A 167 9.23 17.07 -13.13
CA ILE A 167 10.63 17.44 -13.28
C ILE A 167 11.13 16.89 -14.61
N LYS A 168 11.20 17.74 -15.63
CA LYS A 168 11.67 17.38 -16.97
C LYS A 168 13.19 17.40 -17.01
N THR A 169 13.82 16.26 -17.32
CA THR A 169 15.28 16.11 -17.25
C THR A 169 15.93 15.82 -18.60
N SER A 170 15.13 15.60 -19.64
CA SER A 170 15.63 15.42 -21.01
C SER A 170 14.67 16.04 -22.03
N LYS A 171 15.16 16.26 -23.26
CA LYS A 171 14.46 16.97 -24.35
C LYS A 171 13.86 18.32 -23.92
N THR A 172 14.51 19.00 -22.98
CA THR A 172 14.14 20.35 -22.57
C THR A 172 14.60 21.34 -23.64
N PRO A 173 13.78 22.33 -24.02
CA PRO A 173 14.12 23.29 -25.08
C PRO A 173 15.43 24.07 -24.86
N ASN A 174 15.82 24.28 -23.60
CA ASN A 174 16.98 25.09 -23.21
C ASN A 174 18.17 24.27 -22.69
N GLY A 175 18.08 22.92 -22.67
CA GLY A 175 19.14 22.06 -22.16
C GLY A 175 19.33 22.08 -20.64
N HIS A 176 18.37 22.63 -19.88
CA HIS A 176 18.35 22.64 -18.42
C HIS A 176 17.17 21.83 -17.89
N VAL A 177 17.23 21.39 -16.63
CA VAL A 177 16.09 20.75 -15.95
C VAL A 177 14.97 21.78 -15.79
N GLU A 178 13.74 21.38 -16.11
CA GLU A 178 12.55 22.23 -15.95
C GLU A 178 11.64 21.65 -14.86
N VAL A 179 11.03 22.52 -14.06
CA VAL A 179 10.02 22.15 -13.07
C VAL A 179 8.70 22.74 -13.52
N HIS A 180 7.70 21.88 -13.67
CA HIS A 180 6.34 22.25 -14.05
C HIS A 180 5.39 21.80 -12.96
N ILE A 181 4.44 22.67 -12.59
CA ILE A 181 3.53 22.44 -11.48
C ILE A 181 2.12 22.77 -11.94
N ALA A 182 1.18 21.87 -11.68
CA ALA A 182 -0.25 22.13 -11.81
C ALA A 182 -0.89 21.99 -10.43
N ALA A 183 -1.72 22.97 -10.08
CA ALA A 183 -2.41 22.99 -8.81
C ALA A 183 -3.26 21.72 -8.63
N GLY A 184 -3.27 21.19 -7.40
CA GLY A 184 -4.31 20.27 -6.96
C GLY A 184 -5.68 20.94 -7.14
N ALA A 185 -6.74 20.16 -7.33
CA ALA A 185 -8.06 20.74 -7.60
C ALA A 185 -8.44 21.74 -6.49
N ASP A 186 -8.62 23.01 -6.86
CA ASP A 186 -9.29 23.99 -6.03
C ASP A 186 -10.65 23.39 -5.62
N SER A 187 -11.02 23.52 -4.34
CA SER A 187 -12.36 23.13 -3.89
C SER A 187 -13.41 23.83 -4.77
N ALA A 188 -14.06 23.08 -5.65
CA ALA A 188 -15.17 23.57 -6.49
C ALA A 188 -16.43 23.84 -5.66
#